data_AF-A0A4V6PDM5-F1
#
_entry.id   AF-A0A4V6PDM5-F1
#
_cell.length_a   1.000
_cell.length_b   1.000
_cell.length_c   1.000
_cell.angle_alpha   90.00
_cell.angle_beta   90.00
_cell.angle_gamma   90.00
#
_symmetry.space_group_name_H-M   'P 1'
#
loop_
_entity.id
_entity.type
_entity.pdbx_description
1 polymer ?
#
loop_
_entity_poly.entity_id
_entity_poly.type
_entity_poly.pdbx_seq_one_letter_code
_entity_poly.pdbx_strand_id
1 'polypeptide(L)'
;MTSFPVRRKLAVLPFILLPLGALAACSGEGTNATTDCGVNSCTVTFDRGVDASASILGIKAELVKVEGQLVTLKIAGQTVTVPAGEGEQAEGFDVSVQSVTKDKVVVKISGGGGG
;
A
#
# COMPACT_ATOMS: atom_id res chain seq x y z
N MET A 1 48.37 6.17 47.45
CA MET A 1 47.61 6.19 48.72
C MET A 1 46.46 7.19 48.56
N THR A 2 45.25 6.81 49.00
CA THR A 2 44.04 7.63 49.28
C THR A 2 43.40 8.38 48.09
N SER A 3 42.09 8.47 47.85
CA SER A 3 40.83 7.98 48.43
C SER A 3 39.72 8.34 47.41
N PHE A 4 38.74 7.46 47.16
CA PHE A 4 37.40 7.86 46.64
C PHE A 4 36.62 8.56 47.80
N PRO A 5 35.56 9.40 47.65
CA PRO A 5 34.39 9.17 46.77
C PRO A 5 33.49 10.38 46.31
N VAL A 6 32.52 10.09 45.43
CA VAL A 6 31.08 10.52 45.49
C VAL A 6 30.61 11.96 45.07
N ARG A 7 29.89 11.95 43.92
CA ARG A 7 28.51 12.44 43.63
C ARG A 7 28.20 13.86 43.07
N ARG A 8 27.32 13.79 42.04
CA ARG A 8 26.17 14.68 41.66
C ARG A 8 26.56 16.02 41.01
N LYS A 9 26.10 16.39 39.81
CA LYS A 9 24.71 16.50 39.32
C LYS A 9 24.69 16.50 37.78
N LEU A 10 23.80 15.75 37.13
CA LEU A 10 22.49 16.19 36.64
C LEU A 10 22.59 17.26 35.54
N ALA A 11 22.64 16.81 34.29
CA ALA A 11 22.15 17.54 33.13
C ALA A 11 21.66 16.50 32.12
N VAL A 12 20.44 16.00 32.35
CA VAL A 12 19.68 15.29 31.34
C VAL A 12 19.36 16.32 30.27
N LEU A 13 20.04 16.24 29.12
CA LEU A 13 19.63 16.96 27.92
C LEU A 13 18.54 16.13 27.25
N PRO A 14 17.28 16.57 27.20
CA PRO A 14 16.32 15.94 26.31
C PRO A 14 16.62 16.48 24.92
N PHE A 15 17.41 15.75 24.13
CA PHE A 15 17.43 16.03 22.70
C PHE A 15 16.06 15.61 22.17
N ILE A 16 15.25 16.64 21.89
CA ILE A 16 13.95 16.56 21.26
C ILE A 16 14.10 15.67 20.02
N LEU A 17 13.58 14.44 20.12
CA LEU A 17 13.27 13.62 18.95
C LEU A 17 12.18 14.39 18.19
N LEU A 18 12.57 15.17 17.19
CA LEU A 18 11.63 15.57 16.16
C LEU A 18 11.10 14.29 15.54
N PRO A 19 9.78 14.01 15.60
CA PRO A 19 9.21 13.02 14.71
C PRO A 19 9.26 13.65 13.32
N LEU A 20 10.32 13.36 12.57
CA LEU A 20 10.30 13.53 11.12
C LEU A 20 9.07 12.76 10.63
N GLY A 21 8.14 13.53 10.07
CA GLY A 21 6.74 13.19 9.90
C GLY A 21 6.52 11.72 9.56
N ALA A 22 5.73 11.08 10.40
CA ALA A 22 4.86 10.03 9.91
C ALA A 22 4.06 10.67 8.76
N LEU A 23 4.41 10.32 7.52
CA LEU A 23 3.53 10.42 6.37
C LEU A 23 2.37 9.44 6.60
N ALA A 24 1.58 9.67 7.64
CA ALA A 24 0.34 8.99 7.90
C ALA A 24 -0.77 9.87 7.34
N ALA A 25 -1.02 9.79 6.02
CA ALA A 25 -2.27 10.27 5.41
C ALA A 25 -2.30 9.97 3.90
N CYS A 26 -2.19 8.70 3.50
CA CYS A 26 -2.79 8.19 2.26
C CYS A 26 -2.93 6.66 2.31
N SER A 27 -3.02 6.08 3.52
CA SER A 27 -3.35 4.67 3.71
C SER A 27 -4.81 4.49 3.31
N GLY A 28 -5.04 4.13 2.05
CA GLY A 28 -6.37 3.77 1.55
C GLY A 28 -6.99 2.72 2.46
N GLU A 29 -8.21 2.97 2.92
CA GLU A 29 -8.99 2.01 3.70
C GLU A 29 -9.19 0.74 2.87
N GLY A 30 -8.64 -0.37 3.36
CA GLY A 30 -8.73 -1.66 2.70
C GLY A 30 -8.95 -2.78 3.70
N THR A 31 -9.81 -3.73 3.31
CA THR A 31 -10.07 -4.96 4.06
C THR A 31 -9.23 -6.06 3.43
N ASN A 32 -8.36 -6.70 4.23
CA ASN A 32 -7.43 -7.74 3.76
C ASN A 32 -6.56 -7.28 2.57
N ALA A 33 -6.19 -6.00 2.58
CA ALA A 33 -5.36 -5.39 1.56
C ALA A 33 -4.44 -4.33 2.18
N THR A 34 -3.20 -4.25 1.70
CA THR A 34 -2.26 -3.18 2.06
C THR A 34 -2.11 -2.24 0.86
N THR A 35 -2.24 -0.95 1.10
CA THR A 35 -2.16 0.09 0.06
C THR A 35 -0.97 1.00 0.33
N ASP A 36 -0.11 1.16 -0.67
CA ASP A 36 1.01 2.09 -0.67
C ASP A 36 0.82 3.10 -1.81
N CYS A 37 0.57 4.35 -1.48
CA CYS A 37 0.24 5.40 -2.45
C CYS A 37 1.38 6.41 -2.62
N GLY A 38 1.81 6.58 -3.87
CA GLY A 38 2.57 7.74 -4.31
C GLY A 38 1.66 8.87 -4.81
N VAL A 39 2.26 9.83 -5.52
CA VAL A 39 1.58 11.08 -5.93
C VAL A 39 0.44 10.83 -6.94
N ASN A 40 0.63 9.91 -7.89
CA ASN A 40 -0.34 9.64 -8.98
C ASN A 40 -0.63 8.13 -9.16
N SER A 41 -0.08 7.30 -8.29
CA SER A 41 -0.21 5.84 -8.40
C SER A 41 -0.20 5.20 -7.05
N CYS A 42 -0.92 4.12 -6.89
CA CYS A 42 -0.94 3.32 -5.69
C CYS A 42 -0.70 1.85 -6.00
N THR A 43 0.09 1.21 -5.15
CA THR A 43 0.32 -0.22 -5.17
C THR A 43 -0.55 -0.86 -4.09
N VAL A 44 -1.42 -1.76 -4.50
CA VAL A 44 -2.33 -2.50 -3.63
C VAL A 44 -1.89 -3.94 -3.60
N THR A 45 -1.70 -4.47 -2.40
CA THR A 45 -1.42 -5.88 -2.16
C THR A 45 -2.65 -6.51 -1.54
N PHE A 46 -3.35 -7.35 -2.30
CA PHE A 46 -4.53 -8.08 -1.84
C PHE A 46 -4.14 -9.45 -1.30
N ASP A 47 -4.74 -9.86 -0.18
CA ASP A 47 -4.65 -11.22 0.31
C ASP A 47 -5.59 -12.14 -0.49
N ARG A 48 -5.09 -13.33 -0.86
CA ARG A 48 -5.87 -14.33 -1.60
C ARG A 48 -6.69 -15.19 -0.64
N GLY A 49 -7.79 -15.74 -1.15
CA GLY A 49 -8.63 -16.68 -0.40
C GLY A 49 -9.57 -16.04 0.62
N VAL A 50 -9.64 -14.71 0.63
CA VAL A 50 -10.55 -13.90 1.44
C VAL A 50 -11.15 -12.79 0.57
N ASP A 51 -12.27 -12.22 1.01
CA ASP A 51 -12.78 -11.00 0.40
C ASP A 51 -11.80 -9.85 0.66
N ALA A 52 -11.17 -9.36 -0.40
CA ALA A 52 -10.17 -8.30 -0.33
C ALA A 52 -10.58 -7.10 -1.18
N SER A 53 -10.56 -5.92 -0.58
CA SER A 53 -10.88 -4.67 -1.26
C SER A 53 -10.09 -3.51 -0.67
N ALA A 54 -9.83 -2.49 -1.48
CA ALA A 54 -9.17 -1.27 -1.06
C ALA A 54 -9.82 -0.07 -1.75
N SER A 55 -9.93 1.03 -1.01
CA SER A 55 -10.40 2.31 -1.53
C SER A 55 -9.19 3.20 -1.77
N ILE A 56 -8.92 3.52 -3.03
CA ILE A 56 -7.69 4.20 -3.45
C ILE A 56 -8.01 5.27 -4.49
N LEU A 57 -7.37 6.44 -4.39
CA LEU A 57 -7.59 7.57 -5.31
C LEU A 57 -9.09 7.94 -5.48
N GLY A 58 -9.91 7.70 -4.45
CA GLY A 58 -11.36 7.96 -4.49
C GLY A 58 -12.21 6.89 -5.19
N ILE A 59 -11.62 5.79 -5.66
CA ILE A 59 -12.33 4.65 -6.24
C ILE A 59 -12.15 3.38 -5.39
N LYS A 60 -13.04 2.41 -5.58
CA LYS A 60 -12.92 1.09 -4.94
C LYS A 60 -12.31 0.09 -5.91
N ALA A 61 -11.31 -0.65 -5.44
CA ALA A 61 -10.72 -1.79 -6.12
C ALA A 61 -11.00 -3.07 -5.31
N GLU A 62 -11.54 -4.09 -5.95
CA GLU A 62 -11.87 -5.37 -5.32
C GLU A 62 -11.19 -6.51 -6.07
N LEU A 63 -10.61 -7.46 -5.32
CA LEU A 63 -10.12 -8.71 -5.87
C LEU A 63 -11.28 -9.70 -5.99
N VAL A 64 -11.73 -9.97 -7.21
CA VAL A 64 -12.90 -10.83 -7.45
C VAL A 64 -12.48 -12.28 -7.62
N LYS A 65 -11.42 -12.53 -8.40
CA LYS A 65 -10.97 -13.89 -8.73
C LYS A 65 -9.49 -13.92 -9.08
N VAL A 66 -8.84 -15.04 -8.77
CA VAL A 66 -7.47 -15.33 -9.24
C VAL A 66 -7.40 -16.76 -9.76
N GLU A 67 -7.12 -16.91 -11.05
CA GLU A 67 -7.00 -18.20 -11.74
C GLU A 67 -5.60 -18.36 -12.33
N GLY A 68 -4.74 -19.08 -11.61
CA GLY A 68 -3.33 -19.19 -12.00
C GLY A 68 -2.65 -17.83 -11.99
N GLN A 69 -2.39 -17.28 -13.19
CA GLN A 69 -1.78 -15.96 -13.41
C GLN A 69 -2.78 -14.89 -13.89
N LEU A 70 -4.06 -15.25 -14.07
CA LEU A 70 -5.11 -14.30 -14.44
C LEU A 70 -5.77 -13.75 -13.18
N VAL A 71 -5.87 -12.43 -13.09
CA VAL A 71 -6.48 -11.73 -11.95
C VAL A 71 -7.71 -10.97 -12.43
N THR A 72 -8.88 -11.31 -11.91
CA THR A 72 -10.10 -10.54 -12.13
C THR A 72 -10.29 -9.55 -11.00
N LEU A 73 -10.32 -8.27 -11.36
CA LEU A 73 -10.47 -7.14 -10.46
C LEU A 73 -11.76 -6.41 -10.78
N LYS A 74 -12.36 -5.76 -9.78
CA LYS A 74 -13.45 -4.80 -9.98
C LYS A 74 -12.96 -3.42 -9.57
N ILE A 75 -12.83 -2.52 -10.54
CA ILE A 75 -12.23 -1.20 -10.42
C ILE A 75 -13.32 -0.17 -10.72
N ALA A 76 -13.64 0.68 -9.75
CA ALA A 76 -14.70 1.69 -9.86
C ALA A 76 -16.08 1.12 -10.31
N GLY A 77 -16.33 -0.17 -10.03
CA GLY A 77 -17.56 -0.86 -10.44
C GLY A 77 -17.43 -1.70 -11.72
N GLN A 78 -16.39 -1.48 -12.52
CA GLN A 78 -16.11 -2.23 -13.75
C GLN A 78 -15.23 -3.45 -13.48
N THR A 79 -15.64 -4.62 -13.98
CA THR A 79 -14.84 -5.85 -13.86
C THR A 79 -13.87 -5.98 -15.02
N VAL A 80 -12.57 -6.14 -14.72
CA VAL A 80 -11.49 -6.34 -15.69
C VAL A 80 -10.68 -7.57 -15.31
N THR A 81 -10.15 -8.30 -16.31
CA THR A 81 -9.24 -9.43 -16.07
C THR A 81 -7.89 -9.10 -16.65
N VAL A 82 -6.86 -9.14 -15.82
CA VAL A 82 -5.50 -8.72 -16.14
C VAL A 82 -4.54 -9.87 -15.89
N PRO A 83 -3.73 -10.29 -16.88
CA PRO A 83 -2.67 -11.26 -16.68
C PRO A 83 -1.53 -10.69 -15.82
N ALA A 84 -0.86 -11.56 -15.06
CA ALA A 84 0.34 -11.18 -14.30
C ALA A 84 1.46 -10.68 -15.22
N GLY A 85 2.04 -9.53 -14.88
CA GLY A 85 3.06 -8.84 -15.67
C GLY A 85 2.50 -7.88 -16.73
N GLU A 86 1.18 -7.87 -16.93
CA GLU A 86 0.49 -7.03 -17.90
C GLU A 86 -0.36 -5.95 -17.21
N GLY A 87 -0.94 -5.07 -18.03
CA GLY A 87 -1.83 -4.03 -17.57
C GLY A 87 -2.96 -3.75 -18.54
N GLU A 88 -4.07 -3.29 -18.01
CA GLU A 88 -5.30 -2.95 -18.72
C GLU A 88 -5.84 -1.62 -18.20
N GLN A 89 -6.71 -0.98 -18.98
CA GLN A 89 -7.41 0.22 -18.53
C GLN A 89 -8.81 -0.12 -18.04
N ALA A 90 -9.21 0.47 -16.91
CA ALA A 90 -10.55 0.38 -16.37
C ALA A 90 -11.02 1.74 -15.85
N GLU A 91 -12.14 2.24 -16.39
CA GLU A 91 -12.74 3.54 -15.98
C GLU A 91 -11.75 4.72 -15.94
N GLY A 92 -10.80 4.77 -16.89
CA GLY A 92 -9.79 5.83 -16.95
C GLY A 92 -8.65 5.69 -15.93
N PHE A 93 -8.48 4.51 -15.33
CA PHE A 93 -7.32 4.13 -14.53
C PHE A 93 -6.51 3.06 -15.26
N ASP A 94 -5.19 3.19 -15.21
CA ASP A 94 -4.28 2.11 -15.62
C ASP A 94 -4.13 1.13 -14.46
N VAL A 95 -4.38 -0.15 -14.73
CA VAL A 95 -4.36 -1.22 -13.74
C VAL A 95 -3.40 -2.30 -14.22
N SER A 96 -2.30 -2.50 -13.49
CA SER A 96 -1.31 -3.51 -13.84
C SER A 96 -1.10 -4.51 -12.72
N VAL A 97 -1.05 -5.80 -13.08
CA VAL A 97 -0.77 -6.87 -12.12
C VAL A 97 0.73 -7.08 -12.07
N GLN A 98 1.35 -6.68 -10.97
CA GLN A 98 2.79 -6.74 -10.81
C GLN A 98 3.26 -8.15 -10.45
N SER A 99 2.53 -8.84 -9.58
CA SER A 99 2.86 -10.20 -9.20
C SER A 99 1.66 -10.96 -8.66
N VAL A 100 1.68 -12.27 -8.88
CA VAL A 100 0.69 -13.21 -8.33
C VAL A 100 1.47 -14.32 -7.62
N THR A 101 1.22 -14.44 -6.32
CA THR A 101 1.78 -15.52 -5.48
C THR A 101 0.66 -16.41 -4.97
N LYS A 102 0.98 -17.45 -4.20
CA LYS A 102 -0.04 -18.30 -3.58
C LYS A 102 -0.96 -17.53 -2.64
N ASP A 103 -0.42 -16.55 -1.93
CA ASP A 103 -1.11 -15.90 -0.81
C ASP A 103 -1.47 -14.44 -1.12
N LYS A 104 -0.80 -13.80 -2.08
CA LYS A 104 -0.95 -12.37 -2.35
C LYS A 104 -0.97 -12.06 -3.84
N VAL A 105 -1.72 -11.01 -4.19
CA VAL A 105 -1.68 -10.37 -5.51
C VAL A 105 -1.29 -8.92 -5.35
N VAL A 106 -0.26 -8.49 -6.09
CA VAL A 106 0.19 -7.10 -6.09
C VAL A 106 -0.27 -6.44 -7.38
N VAL A 107 -1.04 -5.37 -7.24
CA VAL A 107 -1.62 -4.59 -8.32
C VAL A 107 -1.14 -3.16 -8.19
N LYS A 108 -0.76 -2.53 -9.29
CA LYS A 108 -0.51 -1.09 -9.34
C LYS A 108 -1.65 -0.43 -10.10
N ILE A 109 -2.15 0.67 -9.54
CA ILE A 109 -3.25 1.45 -10.10
C ILE A 109 -2.78 2.90 -10.22
N SER A 110 -2.90 3.51 -11.39
CA SER A 110 -2.63 4.94 -11.60
C SER A 110 -3.80 5.62 -12.29
N GLY A 111 -4.01 6.90 -11.97
CA GLY A 111 -4.98 7.71 -12.71
C GLY A 111 -4.51 7.91 -14.15
N GLY A 112 -5.29 7.47 -15.14
CA GLY A 112 -4.96 7.51 -16.57
C GLY A 112 -5.07 8.89 -17.21
N GLY A 113 -4.83 9.96 -16.44
CA GLY A 113 -4.89 11.35 -16.90
C GLY A 113 -3.79 12.17 -16.25
N GLY A 114 -2.65 12.29 -16.93
CA GLY A 114 -1.49 13.01 -16.40
C GLY A 114 -0.35 13.14 -17.41
N GLY A 115 -0.66 13.61 -18.62
CA GLY A 115 0.25 14.08 -19.65
C GLY A 115 -0.49 15.00 -20.61
#